data_AF-A0A973B0Q8-F1
#
_entry.id   AF-A0A973B0Q8-F1
#
_cell.length_a   1.000
_cell.length_b   1.000
_cell.length_c   1.000
_cell.angle_alpha   90.00
_cell.angle_beta   90.00
_cell.angle_gamma   90.00
#
_symmetry.space_group_name_H-M   'P 1'
#
loop_
_entity.id
_entity.type
_entity.pdbx_description
1 polymer ?
#
loop_
_entity_poly.entity_id
_entity_poly.type
_entity_poly.pdbx_seq_one_letter_code
_entity_poly.pdbx_strand_id
1 'polypeptide(L)' 'MMRPRERLLSDGAQALSDAELLAIFLRSGSKTRNAIELSQDLLQSCGGMRALLFSNLEEFSKINGLG' A
#
# COMPACT_ATOMS: atom_id res chain seq x y z
N MET A 1 18.85 -2.74 5.60
CA MET A 1 17.56 -3.31 5.18
C MET A 1 17.40 -3.02 3.70
N MET A 2 17.17 -4.05 2.87
CA MET A 2 17.00 -3.88 1.41
C MET A 2 15.68 -3.18 1.12
N ARG A 3 15.65 -2.29 0.11
CA ARG A 3 14.43 -1.53 -0.21
C ARG A 3 13.36 -2.47 -0.79
N PRO A 4 12.06 -2.25 -0.56
CA PRO A 4 10.99 -3.11 -1.09
C PRO A 4 11.13 -3.40 -2.58
N ARG A 5 11.45 -2.40 -3.41
CA ARG A 5 11.66 -2.59 -4.86
C ARG A 5 12.83 -3.53 -5.19
N GLU A 6 13.91 -3.45 -4.42
CA GLU A 6 15.10 -4.28 -4.62
C GLU A 6 14.80 -5.74 -4.21
N ARG A 7 14.06 -5.93 -3.10
CA ARG A 7 13.56 -7.24 -2.67
C ARG A 7 12.60 -7.85 -3.69
N LEU A 8 11.70 -7.04 -4.26
CA LEU A 8 10.79 -7.47 -5.31
C LEU A 8 11.52 -8.01 -6.54
N LEU A 9 12.62 -7.34 -6.94
CA LEU A 9 13.44 -7.77 -8.07
C LEU A 9 14.26 -9.04 -7.78
N SER A 10 14.68 -9.23 -6.52
CA SER A 10 15.60 -10.32 -6.15
C SER A 10 14.85 -11.59 -5.74
N ASP A 11 13.82 -11.44 -4.91
CA ASP A 11 13.14 -12.53 -4.21
C ASP A 11 11.68 -12.70 -4.66
N GLY A 12 11.18 -11.83 -5.55
CA GLY A 12 9.80 -11.83 -6.03
C GLY A 12 8.77 -11.25 -5.06
N ALA A 13 7.52 -11.14 -5.51
CA ALA A 13 6.45 -10.49 -4.75
C ALA A 13 6.11 -11.20 -3.43
N GLN A 14 6.27 -12.52 -3.38
CA GLN A 14 6.04 -13.35 -2.19
C GLN A 14 6.94 -13.01 -1.01
N ALA A 15 8.07 -12.32 -1.24
CA ALA A 15 8.97 -11.89 -0.18
C ALA A 15 8.48 -10.61 0.53
N LEU A 16 7.46 -9.94 -0.01
CA LEU A 16 6.93 -8.68 0.49
C LEU A 16 5.57 -8.89 1.15
N SER A 17 5.29 -8.06 2.15
CA SER A 17 3.92 -7.94 2.66
C SER A 17 3.02 -7.20 1.67
N ASP A 18 1.71 -7.42 1.76
CA ASP A 18 0.69 -6.68 1.00
C ASP A 18 0.89 -5.17 1.10
N ALA A 19 1.26 -4.68 2.29
CA ALA A 19 1.53 -3.27 2.52
C ALA A 19 2.77 -2.77 1.77
N GLU A 20 3.86 -3.54 1.76
CA GLU A 20 5.07 -3.18 1.00
C GLU A 20 4.82 -3.21 -0.51
N LEU A 21 4.06 -4.20 -1.00
CA LEU A 21 3.64 -4.28 -2.40
C LEU A 21 2.82 -3.05 -2.78
N LEU A 22 1.80 -2.72 -1.99
CA LEU A 22 0.97 -1.54 -2.21
C LEU A 22 1.79 -0.25 -2.16
N ALA A 23 2.75 -0.13 -1.23
CA ALA A 23 3.61 1.04 -1.11
C ALA A 23 4.50 1.26 -2.34
N ILE A 24 4.93 0.18 -3.00
CA ILE A 24 5.67 0.27 -4.27
C ILE A 24 4.80 0.90 -5.36
N PHE A 25 3.51 0.53 -5.43
CA PHE A 25 2.53 1.08 -6.37
C PHE A 25 2.15 2.52 -6.06
N LEU A 26 1.97 2.88 -4.79
CA LEU A 26 1.66 4.26 -4.39
C LEU A 26 2.79 5.24 -4.72
N ARG A 27 4.04 4.75 -4.80
CA ARG A 27 5.29 5.51 -5.13
C ARG A 27 5.65 6.65 -4.17
N SER A 28 4.70 7.18 -3.42
CA SER A 28 4.85 8.26 -2.46
C SER A 28 3.82 8.12 -1.34
N GLY A 29 4.19 8.57 -0.14
CA GLY A 29 3.27 8.71 0.97
C GLY A 29 2.50 10.02 0.94
N SER A 30 1.84 10.35 2.04
CA SER A 30 1.20 11.64 2.27
C SER A 30 2.19 12.63 2.91
N LYS A 31 1.73 13.86 3.22
CA LYS A 31 2.54 14.85 3.95
C LYS A 31 2.98 14.37 5.33
N THR A 32 2.25 13.46 5.95
CA THR A 32 2.44 13.04 7.35
C THR A 32 2.77 11.56 7.51
N ARG A 33 2.63 10.75 6.46
CA ARG A 33 2.83 9.30 6.48
C ARG A 33 3.64 8.86 5.28
N ASN A 34 4.57 7.94 5.47
CA ASN A 34 5.30 7.35 4.36
C ASN A 34 4.41 6.36 3.56
N ALA A 35 4.88 5.92 2.40
CA ALA A 35 4.09 5.05 1.51
C ALA A 35 3.70 3.71 2.16
N ILE A 36 4.54 3.16 3.05
CA ILE A 36 4.24 1.91 3.77
C ILE A 36 3.16 2.15 4.81
N GLU A 37 3.28 3.20 5.62
CA GLU A 37 2.26 3.58 6.61
C GLU A 37 0.90 3.83 5.95
N LEU A 38 0.89 4.59 4.85
CA LEU A 38 -0.33 4.84 4.09
C LEU A 38 -0.93 3.53 3.53
N SER A 39 -0.09 2.61 3.07
CA SER A 39 -0.53 1.30 2.58
C SER A 39 -1.11 0.42 3.69
N GLN A 40 -0.54 0.48 4.89
CA GLN A 40 -1.07 -0.26 6.04
C GLN A 40 -2.43 0.27 6.47
N ASP A 41 -2.57 1.60 6.55
CA ASP A 41 -3.84 2.25 6.89
C ASP A 41 -4.93 1.93 5.87
N LEU A 42 -4.56 1.89 4.59
CA LEU A 42 -5.43 1.49 3.48
C LEU A 42 -5.95 0.07 3.65
N LEU A 43 -5.04 -0.88 3.88
CA LEU A 43 -5.39 -2.28 4.05
C LEU A 43 -6.24 -2.48 5.31
N GLN A 44 -5.95 -1.77 6.41
CA GLN A 44 -6.79 -1.85 7.60
C GLN A 44 -8.18 -1.27 7.37
N SER A 45 -8.28 -0.09 6.75
CA SER A 45 -9.56 0.60 6.52
C SER A 45 -10.47 -0.16 5.57
N CYS A 46 -9.91 -0.80 4.55
CA CYS A 46 -10.68 -1.58 3.58
C CYS A 46 -10.90 -3.04 4.00
N GLY A 47 -10.23 -3.56 5.03
CA GLY A 47 -10.35 -4.96 5.43
C GLY A 47 -9.47 -5.93 4.63
N GLY A 48 -8.34 -5.44 4.10
CA GLY A 48 -7.31 -6.21 3.42
C GLY A 48 -7.23 -5.96 1.92
N MET A 49 -6.24 -6.58 1.28
CA MET A 49 -5.91 -6.30 -0.13
C MET A 49 -7.04 -6.67 -1.10
N ARG A 50 -7.74 -7.79 -0.87
CA ARG A 50 -8.89 -8.15 -1.72
C ARG A 50 -9.99 -7.10 -1.63
N ALA A 51 -10.40 -6.74 -0.42
CA ALA A 51 -11.46 -5.77 -0.23
C ALA A 51 -11.09 -4.40 -0.79
N LEU A 52 -9.82 -3.99 -0.68
CA LEU A 52 -9.29 -2.80 -1.34
C LEU A 52 -9.45 -2.86 -2.87
N LEU A 53 -9.12 -3.98 -3.51
CA LEU A 53 -9.25 -4.16 -4.97
C LEU A 53 -10.70 -4.15 -5.46
N PHE A 54 -11.66 -4.52 -4.60
CA PHE A 54 -13.09 -4.48 -4.88
C PHE A 54 -13.79 -3.21 -4.36
N SER A 55 -13.08 -2.35 -3.64
CA SER A 55 -13.63 -1.10 -3.11
C SER A 55 -13.92 -0.13 -4.25
N ASN A 56 -15.02 0.62 -4.11
CA ASN A 56 -15.38 1.65 -5.08
C ASN A 56 -14.61 2.95 -4.79
N LEU A 57 -14.62 3.87 -5.76
CA LEU A 57 -13.93 5.16 -5.64
C LEU A 57 -14.37 5.95 -4.40
N GLU A 58 -15.63 5.83 -4.00
CA GLU A 58 -16.21 6.56 -2.87
C GLU A 58 -15.65 6.09 -1.52
N GLU A 59 -15.39 4.78 -1.37
CA GLU A 59 -14.70 4.22 -0.21
C GLU A 59 -13.22 4.57 -0.22
N PHE A 60 -12.59 4.53 -1.41
CA PHE A 60 -11.19 4.85 -1.58
C PHE A 60 -10.87 6.33 -1.27
N SER A 61 -11.75 7.25 -1.70
CA SER A 61 -11.61 8.70 -1.46
C SER A 61 -11.82 9.14 -0.01
N LYS A 62 -12.36 8.28 0.86
CA LYS A 62 -12.50 8.60 2.31
C LYS A 62 -11.17 8.47 3.06
N ILE A 63 -10.13 7.95 2.42
CA ILE A 63 -8.87 7.64 3.06
C ILE A 63 -7.93 8.84 2.97
N ASN A 64 -7.59 9.40 4.13
CA ASN A 64 -6.73 10.57 4.25
C ASN A 64 -5.34 10.32 3.65
N GLY A 65 -4.99 11.05 2.61
CA GLY A 65 -3.71 10.94 1.91
C GLY A 65 -3.79 10.26 0.54
N LEU A 66 -4.99 9.85 0.11
CA LEU A 66 -5.29 9.47 -1.27
C LEU A 66 -6.14 10.56 -1.94
N GLY A 67 -5.54 11.26 -2.90
CA GLY A 67 -6.13 12.38 -3.61
C GLY A 67 -5.14 13.02 -4.56
#